data_AF-A0A3D5RL95-F1
#
_entry.id   AF-A0A3D5RL95-F1
#
_cell.length_a   1.000
_cell.length_b   1.000
_cell.length_c   1.000
_cell.angle_alpha   90.00
_cell.angle_beta   90.00
_cell.angle_gamma   90.00
#
_symmetry.space_group_name_H-M   'P 1'
#
loop_
_entity.id
_entity.type
_entity.pdbx_description
1 polymer ?
#
loop_
_entity_poly.entity_id
_entity_poly.type
_entity_poly.pdbx_seq_one_letter_code
_entity_poly.pdbx_strand_id
1 'polypeptide(L)'
;MDWMQLTLKTSKEKADFVSEILMGLDSVSVTFSDTHDDAIFEPPVGETPLWPDTTIKALFALEADQVHVQAMLLQLCDITDTSFKLLKDRVWEDECKKDFHAMRFGQRLWICPSWEDASKLPDDAVVIDMDPGLAFGTGTHQTT
;
A
#
# COMPACT_ATOMS: atom_id res chain seq x y z
N MET A 1 -5.77 -15.41 2.60
CA MET A 1 -6.09 -16.13 1.35
C MET A 1 -5.39 -15.42 0.21
N ASP A 2 -4.76 -16.16 -0.72
CA ASP A 2 -4.09 -15.56 -1.88
C ASP A 2 -5.10 -14.80 -2.76
N TRP A 3 -4.63 -13.83 -3.52
CA TRP A 3 -5.43 -12.93 -4.35
C TRP A 3 -5.03 -13.01 -5.81
N MET A 4 -5.96 -12.73 -6.70
CA MET A 4 -5.68 -12.48 -8.10
C MET A 4 -5.59 -10.96 -8.32
N GLN A 5 -4.40 -10.46 -8.62
CA GLN A 5 -4.19 -9.03 -8.89
C GLN A 5 -4.26 -8.75 -10.39
N LEU A 6 -5.21 -7.90 -10.79
CA LEU A 6 -5.22 -7.25 -12.09
C LEU A 6 -4.36 -5.98 -12.05
N THR A 7 -3.61 -5.73 -13.12
CA THR A 7 -2.89 -4.47 -13.35
C THR A 7 -3.23 -3.95 -14.74
N LEU A 8 -3.58 -2.67 -14.84
CA LEU A 8 -3.87 -1.99 -16.10
C LEU A 8 -3.43 -0.52 -16.04
N LYS A 9 -3.38 0.14 -17.18
CA LYS A 9 -3.08 1.57 -17.29
C LYS A 9 -4.28 2.32 -17.84
N THR A 10 -4.48 3.54 -17.36
CA THR A 10 -5.56 4.43 -17.80
C THR A 10 -5.16 5.89 -17.61
N SER A 11 -5.96 6.82 -18.12
CA SER A 11 -5.77 8.24 -17.85
C SER A 11 -6.48 8.66 -16.55
N LYS A 12 -6.06 9.76 -15.93
CA LYS A 12 -6.74 10.31 -14.74
C LYS A 12 -8.24 10.52 -14.94
N GLU A 13 -8.68 10.92 -16.14
CA GLU A 13 -10.09 11.21 -16.42
C GLU A 13 -10.95 9.94 -16.43
N LYS A 14 -10.34 8.80 -16.75
CA LYS A 14 -11.02 7.49 -16.81
C LYS A 14 -10.85 6.68 -15.52
N ALA A 15 -9.90 7.04 -14.65
CA ALA A 15 -9.50 6.21 -13.50
C ALA A 15 -10.66 5.88 -12.56
N ASP A 16 -11.45 6.89 -12.17
CA ASP A 16 -12.60 6.68 -11.28
C ASP A 16 -13.68 5.81 -11.94
N PHE A 17 -13.98 6.05 -13.22
CA PHE A 17 -14.95 5.24 -13.94
C PHE A 17 -14.51 3.76 -14.05
N VAL A 18 -13.24 3.52 -14.37
CA VAL A 18 -12.68 2.17 -14.43
C VAL A 18 -12.73 1.51 -13.06
N SER A 19 -12.47 2.25 -11.98
CA SER A 19 -12.58 1.74 -10.61
C SER A 19 -13.99 1.27 -10.28
N GLU A 20 -15.02 2.05 -10.61
CA GLU A 20 -16.42 1.66 -10.38
C GLU A 20 -16.79 0.38 -11.16
N ILE A 21 -16.32 0.23 -12.40
CA ILE A 21 -16.51 -1.01 -13.16
C ILE A 21 -15.85 -2.19 -12.47
N LEU A 22 -14.60 -2.04 -12.01
CA LEU A 22 -13.87 -3.11 -11.31
C LEU A 22 -14.54 -3.50 -10.00
N MET A 23 -15.02 -2.52 -9.23
CA MET A 23 -15.80 -2.77 -8.01
C MET A 23 -17.11 -3.52 -8.33
N GLY A 24 -17.80 -3.14 -9.41
CA GLY A 24 -19.00 -3.84 -9.89
C GLY A 24 -18.74 -5.25 -10.43
N LEU A 25 -17.48 -5.60 -10.69
CA LEU A 25 -17.04 -6.94 -11.10
C LEU A 25 -16.48 -7.75 -9.92
N ASP A 26 -16.86 -7.40 -8.69
CA ASP A 26 -16.46 -8.05 -7.44
C ASP A 26 -14.97 -7.90 -7.08
N SER A 27 -14.34 -6.81 -7.51
CA SER A 27 -13.04 -6.43 -6.94
C SER A 27 -13.19 -6.07 -5.46
N VAL A 28 -12.28 -6.58 -4.63
CA VAL A 28 -12.26 -6.27 -3.18
C VAL A 28 -11.50 -4.99 -2.87
N SER A 29 -10.63 -4.54 -3.78
CA SER A 29 -9.90 -3.29 -3.63
C SER A 29 -9.39 -2.80 -4.98
N VAL A 30 -9.33 -1.47 -5.10
CA VAL A 30 -8.74 -0.78 -6.24
C VAL A 30 -7.72 0.23 -5.71
N THR A 31 -6.49 0.14 -6.21
CA THR A 31 -5.38 1.04 -5.85
C THR A 31 -4.95 1.82 -7.08
N PHE A 32 -4.85 3.14 -6.93
CA PHE A 32 -4.26 4.02 -7.93
C PHE A 32 -2.80 4.27 -7.60
N SER A 33 -1.94 4.10 -8.60
CA SER A 33 -0.53 4.44 -8.50
C SER A 33 -0.06 5.13 -9.76
N ASP A 34 0.99 5.91 -9.62
CA ASP A 34 1.69 6.49 -10.74
C ASP A 34 2.23 5.43 -11.72
N THR A 35 2.24 5.78 -13.01
CA THR A 35 2.84 4.99 -14.08
C THR A 35 4.28 5.39 -14.38
N HIS A 36 4.67 6.66 -14.14
CA HIS A 36 5.90 7.25 -14.65
C HIS A 36 6.88 7.77 -13.59
N ASP A 37 6.53 7.70 -12.30
CA ASP A 37 7.29 8.27 -11.18
C ASP A 37 7.35 9.82 -11.22
N ASP A 38 6.26 10.41 -11.70
CA ASP A 38 5.95 11.83 -11.67
C ASP A 38 5.51 12.27 -10.25
N ALA A 39 6.13 13.33 -9.75
CA ALA A 39 5.78 13.88 -8.44
C ALA A 39 4.42 14.61 -8.48
N ILE A 40 3.52 14.26 -7.56
CA ILE A 40 2.40 15.11 -7.17
C ILE A 40 2.83 15.91 -5.94
N PHE A 41 2.88 17.23 -6.08
CA PHE A 41 3.13 18.15 -4.97
C PHE A 41 1.89 18.32 -4.10
N GLU A 42 2.06 18.95 -2.94
CA GLU A 42 0.98 19.21 -1.99
C GLU A 42 -0.21 19.90 -2.70
N PRO A 43 -1.35 19.20 -2.84
CA PRO A 43 -2.49 19.75 -3.53
C PRO A 43 -3.23 20.75 -2.63
N PRO A 44 -4.07 21.61 -3.20
CA PRO A 44 -5.00 22.42 -2.42
C PRO A 44 -5.87 21.56 -1.50
N VAL A 45 -6.32 22.16 -0.38
CA VAL A 45 -7.16 21.48 0.61
C VAL A 45 -8.44 20.95 -0.07
N GLY A 46 -8.65 19.64 0.04
CA GLY A 46 -9.82 18.95 -0.52
C GLY A 46 -9.63 18.44 -1.95
N GLU A 47 -8.46 18.65 -2.57
CA GLU A 47 -8.13 18.08 -3.86
C GLU A 47 -7.33 16.78 -3.72
N THR A 48 -7.68 15.77 -4.52
CA THR A 48 -6.97 14.49 -4.62
C THR A 48 -6.59 14.26 -6.09
N PRO A 49 -5.61 15.01 -6.63
CA PRO A 49 -5.23 14.87 -8.02
C PRO A 49 -4.65 13.49 -8.30
N LEU A 50 -4.93 12.98 -9.50
CA LEU A 50 -4.32 11.76 -10.03
C LEU A 50 -3.29 12.10 -11.11
N TRP A 51 -2.34 11.19 -11.30
CA TRP A 51 -1.33 11.26 -12.35
C TRP A 51 -1.99 11.21 -13.74
N PRO A 52 -1.51 11.98 -14.73
CA PRO A 52 -2.05 11.94 -16.10
C PRO A 52 -2.19 10.51 -16.62
N ASP A 53 -1.14 9.70 -16.41
CA ASP A 53 -1.12 8.26 -16.66
C ASP A 53 -1.13 7.50 -15.33
N THR A 54 -2.27 6.91 -15.01
CA THR A 54 -2.49 6.17 -13.75
C THR A 54 -2.48 4.67 -14.01
N THR A 55 -1.71 3.95 -13.21
CA THR A 55 -1.76 2.49 -13.13
C THR A 55 -2.79 2.09 -12.08
N ILE A 56 -3.74 1.26 -12.46
CA ILE A 56 -4.72 0.68 -11.55
C ILE A 56 -4.31 -0.75 -11.22
N LYS A 57 -4.31 -1.08 -9.92
CA LYS A 57 -4.20 -2.44 -9.42
C LYS A 57 -5.49 -2.81 -8.71
N ALA A 58 -6.15 -3.87 -9.15
CA ALA A 58 -7.38 -4.37 -8.54
C ALA A 58 -7.17 -5.79 -8.01
N LEU A 59 -7.66 -6.05 -6.80
CA LEU A 59 -7.61 -7.38 -6.19
C LEU A 59 -8.94 -8.09 -6.37
N PHE A 60 -8.87 -9.37 -6.72
CA PHE A 60 -10.00 -10.27 -6.89
C PHE A 60 -9.74 -11.56 -6.13
N ALA A 61 -10.81 -12.28 -5.79
CA ALA A 61 -10.72 -13.65 -5.32
C ALA A 61 -10.10 -14.57 -6.40
N LEU A 62 -9.54 -15.71 -6.02
CA LEU A 62 -8.83 -16.60 -6.97
C LEU A 62 -9.76 -17.21 -8.02
N GLU A 63 -11.03 -17.36 -7.68
CA GLU A 63 -12.12 -17.87 -8.50
C GLU A 63 -12.69 -16.84 -9.48
N ALA A 64 -12.20 -15.60 -9.47
CA ALA A 64 -12.69 -14.56 -10.36
C ALA A 64 -12.46 -14.94 -11.84
N ASP A 65 -13.50 -14.72 -12.64
CA ASP A 65 -13.45 -14.97 -14.08
C ASP A 65 -12.67 -13.85 -14.79
N GLN A 66 -11.36 -14.07 -14.95
CA GLN A 66 -10.46 -13.12 -15.59
C GLN A 66 -10.90 -12.80 -17.03
N VAL A 67 -11.47 -13.77 -17.75
CA VAL A 67 -11.93 -13.57 -19.14
C VAL A 67 -13.14 -12.64 -19.16
N HIS A 68 -14.08 -12.83 -18.22
CA HIS A 68 -15.22 -11.94 -18.07
C HIS A 68 -14.78 -10.51 -17.73
N VAL A 69 -13.87 -10.36 -16.76
CA VAL A 69 -13.34 -9.04 -16.36
C VAL A 69 -12.67 -8.34 -17.54
N GLN A 70 -11.83 -9.04 -18.30
CA GLN A 70 -11.17 -8.48 -19.50
C GLN A 70 -12.18 -8.08 -20.57
N ALA A 71 -13.21 -8.90 -20.82
CA ALA A 71 -14.25 -8.59 -21.79
C ALA A 71 -15.02 -7.31 -21.42
N MET A 72 -15.35 -7.15 -20.14
CA MET A 72 -16.07 -5.98 -19.64
C MET A 72 -15.21 -4.71 -19.68
N LEU A 73 -13.92 -4.82 -19.35
CA LEU A 73 -12.97 -3.70 -19.48
C LEU A 73 -12.79 -3.26 -20.92
N LEU A 74 -12.72 -4.19 -21.86
CA LEU A 74 -12.69 -3.87 -23.28
C LEU A 74 -13.98 -3.17 -23.71
N GLN A 75 -15.14 -3.74 -23.37
CA GLN A 75 -16.43 -3.23 -23.84
C GLN A 75 -16.78 -1.86 -23.26
N LEU A 76 -16.51 -1.62 -21.97
CA LEU A 76 -16.95 -0.42 -21.28
C LEU A 76 -15.89 0.67 -21.19
N CYS A 77 -14.60 0.29 -21.17
CA CYS A 77 -13.50 1.23 -20.92
C CYS A 77 -12.54 1.37 -22.11
N ASP A 78 -12.66 0.52 -23.13
CA ASP A 78 -11.71 0.39 -24.26
C ASP A 78 -10.28 0.05 -23.78
N ILE A 79 -10.19 -0.79 -22.74
CA ILE A 79 -8.91 -1.23 -22.17
C ILE A 79 -8.63 -2.67 -22.60
N THR A 80 -7.54 -2.85 -23.34
CA THR A 80 -7.08 -4.17 -23.81
C THR A 80 -5.86 -4.67 -23.06
N ASP A 81 -4.95 -3.78 -22.67
CA ASP A 81 -3.71 -4.12 -21.98
C ASP A 81 -3.97 -4.33 -20.49
N THR A 82 -4.14 -5.60 -20.12
CA THR A 82 -4.42 -6.04 -18.75
C THR A 82 -3.53 -7.22 -18.40
N SER A 83 -3.01 -7.23 -17.18
CA SER A 83 -2.17 -8.30 -16.66
C SER A 83 -2.71 -8.84 -15.36
N PHE A 84 -2.90 -10.15 -15.28
CA PHE A 84 -3.25 -10.85 -14.05
C PHE A 84 -2.05 -11.56 -13.46
N LYS A 85 -1.90 -11.47 -12.13
CA LYS A 85 -0.85 -12.15 -11.39
C LYS A 85 -1.39 -12.65 -10.06
N LEU A 86 -1.01 -13.88 -9.70
CA LEU A 86 -1.23 -14.41 -8.35
C LEU A 86 -0.42 -13.58 -7.34
N LEU A 87 -1.11 -12.96 -6.39
CA LEU A 87 -0.55 -12.28 -5.25
C LEU A 87 -0.74 -13.14 -4.00
N LYS A 88 0.37 -13.68 -3.49
CA LYS A 88 0.32 -14.51 -2.28
C LYS A 88 -0.02 -13.66 -1.06
N ASP A 89 -0.89 -14.22 -0.23
CA ASP A 89 -1.24 -13.60 1.03
C ASP A 89 -0.08 -13.63 2.01
N ARG A 90 -0.06 -12.64 2.89
CA ARG A 90 0.92 -12.52 3.96
C ARG A 90 0.22 -11.96 5.18
N VAL A 91 0.76 -12.25 6.35
CA VAL A 91 0.40 -11.54 7.58
C VAL A 91 1.10 -10.18 7.49
N TRP A 92 0.43 -9.22 6.85
CA TRP A 92 1.02 -7.92 6.52
C TRP A 92 1.46 -7.17 7.77
N GLU A 93 0.77 -7.35 8.91
CA GLU A 93 1.20 -6.80 10.20
C GLU A 93 2.59 -7.32 10.59
N ASP A 94 2.86 -8.62 10.41
CA ASP A 94 4.15 -9.21 10.73
C ASP A 94 5.22 -8.87 9.70
N GLU A 95 4.86 -8.71 8.41
CA GLU A 95 5.79 -8.18 7.41
C GLU A 95 6.21 -6.75 7.74
N CYS A 96 5.28 -5.88 8.17
CA CYS A 96 5.61 -4.53 8.62
C CYS A 96 6.52 -4.52 9.85
N LYS A 97 6.29 -5.39 10.84
CA LYS A 97 7.14 -5.47 12.06
C LYS A 97 8.62 -5.69 11.76
N LYS A 98 8.96 -6.37 10.66
CA LYS A 98 10.35 -6.67 10.28
C LYS A 98 11.18 -5.42 10.01
N ASP A 99 10.55 -4.30 9.66
CA ASP A 99 11.23 -3.05 9.36
C ASP A 99 11.32 -2.12 10.57
N PHE A 100 10.76 -2.51 11.72
CA PHE A 100 10.76 -1.72 12.96
C PHE A 100 11.55 -2.43 14.06
N HIS A 101 12.72 -1.87 14.33
CA HIS A 101 13.68 -2.37 15.32
C HIS A 101 13.87 -1.37 16.45
N ALA A 102 14.42 -1.82 17.58
CA ALA A 102 14.85 -0.94 18.65
C ALA A 102 15.92 0.04 18.15
N MET A 103 15.68 1.34 18.37
CA MET A 103 16.53 2.41 17.89
C MET A 103 17.11 3.21 19.05
N ARG A 104 18.42 3.49 18.99
CA ARG A 104 19.12 4.30 19.99
C ARG A 104 19.14 5.77 19.60
N PHE A 105 18.75 6.63 20.53
CA PHE A 105 18.81 8.09 20.41
C PHE A 105 19.78 8.66 21.44
N GLY A 106 20.73 9.47 20.97
CA GLY A 106 21.82 9.96 21.81
C GLY A 106 22.68 8.83 22.37
N GLN A 107 22.85 8.80 23.69
CA GLN A 107 23.75 7.85 24.36
C GLN A 107 23.05 6.63 24.96
N ARG A 108 21.94 6.86 25.67
CA ARG A 108 21.29 5.84 26.52
C ARG A 108 19.80 5.66 26.26
N LEU A 109 19.17 6.57 25.50
CA LEU A 109 17.73 6.49 25.23
C LEU A 109 17.47 5.52 24.08
N TRP A 110 16.50 4.64 24.26
CA TRP A 110 16.07 3.69 23.24
C TRP A 110 14.56 3.74 23.08
N ILE A 111 14.09 3.68 21.83
CA ILE A 111 12.69 3.39 21.52
C ILE A 111 12.65 1.92 21.10
N CYS A 112 11.87 1.11 21.80
CA CYS A 112 11.77 -0.33 21.57
C CYS A 112 10.32 -0.73 21.23
N PRO A 113 10.06 -1.37 20.08
CA PRO A 113 8.75 -1.94 19.81
C PRO A 113 8.51 -3.20 20.67
N SER A 114 7.24 -3.50 20.94
CA SER A 114 6.80 -4.57 21.84
C SER A 114 7.17 -5.99 21.40
N TRP A 115 7.48 -6.19 20.11
CA TRP A 115 7.94 -7.46 19.56
C TRP A 115 9.45 -7.69 19.65
N GLU A 116 10.22 -6.70 20.12
CA GLU A 116 11.64 -6.87 20.39
C GLU A 116 11.94 -7.07 21.88
N ASP A 117 12.97 -7.85 22.13
CA ASP A 117 13.39 -8.19 23.48
C ASP A 117 14.32 -7.11 24.05
N ALA A 118 13.76 -6.23 24.88
CA ALA A 118 14.50 -5.16 25.55
C ALA A 118 15.65 -5.67 26.42
N SER A 119 15.66 -6.95 26.84
CA SER A 119 16.78 -7.52 27.61
C SER A 119 18.06 -7.66 26.79
N LYS A 120 17.98 -7.55 25.45
CA LYS A 120 19.13 -7.53 24.56
C LYS A 120 19.77 -6.14 24.44
N LEU A 121 19.15 -5.11 25.02
CA LEU A 121 19.69 -3.75 25.05
C LEU A 121 20.75 -3.63 26.15
N PRO A 122 21.64 -2.62 26.08
CA PRO A 122 22.65 -2.39 27.11
C PRO A 122 22.05 -2.20 28.51
N ASP A 123 22.74 -2.67 29.56
CA ASP A 123 22.27 -2.61 30.96
C ASP A 123 21.95 -1.18 31.45
N ASP A 124 22.59 -0.16 30.87
CA ASP A 124 22.39 1.24 31.22
C ASP A 124 21.34 1.95 30.35
N ALA A 125 20.65 1.22 29.46
CA ALA A 125 19.63 1.75 28.58
C ALA A 125 18.42 2.31 29.35
N VAL A 126 17.90 3.45 28.87
CA VAL A 126 16.61 4.02 29.25
C VAL A 126 15.66 3.72 28.09
N VAL A 127 14.72 2.81 28.32
CA VAL A 127 13.85 2.27 27.26
C VAL A 127 12.48 2.95 27.31
N ILE A 128 12.02 3.39 26.14
CA ILE A 128 10.65 3.78 25.88
C ILE A 128 10.02 2.66 25.05
N ASP A 129 9.06 1.96 25.63
CA ASP A 129 8.27 0.97 24.89
C ASP A 129 7.25 1.67 24.01
N MET A 130 7.39 1.54 22.69
CA MET A 130 6.49 2.18 21.75
C MET A 130 6.39 1.43 20.43
N ASP A 131 5.18 1.02 20.11
CA ASP A 131 4.84 0.42 18.83
C ASP A 131 4.58 1.50 17.77
N PRO A 132 4.98 1.29 16.50
CA PRO A 132 4.50 2.09 15.39
C PRO A 132 2.98 2.03 15.28
N GLY A 133 2.37 3.20 15.11
CA GLY A 133 0.92 3.35 15.05
C GLY A 133 0.53 4.75 14.64
N LEU A 134 -0.59 5.25 15.18
CA LEU A 134 -1.12 6.57 14.82
C LEU A 134 -0.40 7.75 15.50
N ALA A 135 0.37 7.49 16.56
CA ALA A 135 1.12 8.53 17.26
C ALA A 135 2.48 8.76 16.59
N PHE A 136 2.83 10.03 16.39
CA PHE A 136 4.17 10.41 15.95
C PHE A 136 5.18 10.21 17.09
N GLY A 137 6.44 9.95 16.73
CA GLY A 137 7.56 9.91 17.67
C GLY A 137 8.24 8.55 17.84
N THR A 138 8.00 7.59 16.94
CA THR A 138 8.61 6.23 16.97
C THR A 138 10.09 6.21 16.59
N GLY A 139 10.66 7.37 16.27
CA GLY A 139 12.09 7.52 16.03
C GLY A 139 12.51 7.39 14.56
N THR A 140 11.60 7.04 13.66
CA THR A 140 11.87 6.85 12.22
C THR A 140 11.98 8.17 11.44
N HIS A 141 11.58 9.30 12.04
CA HIS A 141 11.73 10.63 11.46
C HIS A 141 12.83 11.41 12.18
N GLN A 142 13.68 12.12 11.43
CA GLN A 142 14.89 12.80 11.94
C GLN A 142 14.65 13.81 13.07
N THR A 143 13.44 14.36 13.18
CA THR A 143 13.09 15.33 14.24
C THR A 143 12.69 14.68 15.56
N THR A 144 12.56 13.35 15.60
CA THR A 144 12.31 12.57 16.81
C THR A 144 13.62 12.31 17.53
#